data_AF-A0A951FZC6-F1
#
_entry.id   AF-A0A951FZC6-F1
#
_cell.length_a   1.000
_cell.length_b   1.000
_cell.length_c   1.000
_cell.angle_alpha   90.00
_cell.angle_beta   90.00
_cell.angle_gamma   90.00
#
_symmetry.space_group_name_H-M   'P 1'
#
loop_
_entity.id
_entity.type
_entity.pdbx_description
1 polymer ?
#
loop_
_entity_poly.entity_id
_entity_poly.type
_entity_poly.pdbx_seq_one_letter_code
_entity_poly.pdbx_strand_id
1 'polypeptide(L)'
;MPSVHPLRPPRADATPAWPTFSGTATLVGTSSSGVTVYVDESLGAPGTQNAESLLSGADSVVAQNNAFFGITGGPVDVIVYAIGGATDGTGGADHGGCTFTTGNAIEVDASFGSPERVIALFEAELSECAMNGNLCGYSNGEALSRWCAAVVGSNALSDFATAPTWAQNGMPDWVDQTEQTDQDAVSTGCGMAFISWLLSQGHHLAQIAQAMVSLGDSGTLAELYAQLTGDAASNAWSKFQAAVNALPGGVTSDDPFNGFSQAV
;
A
#
# COMPACT_ATOMS: atom_id res chain seq x y z
N MET A 1 -10.25 -36.08 -11.27
CA MET A 1 -10.19 -35.35 -12.54
C MET A 1 -10.09 -33.87 -12.18
N PRO A 2 -8.95 -33.20 -12.33
CA PRO A 2 -8.87 -31.77 -12.08
C PRO A 2 -9.71 -31.04 -13.14
N SER A 3 -10.57 -30.14 -12.67
CA SER A 3 -11.43 -29.31 -13.51
C SER A 3 -10.56 -28.29 -14.24
N VAL A 4 -10.51 -28.37 -15.56
CA VAL A 4 -9.78 -27.42 -16.40
C VAL A 4 -10.68 -26.18 -16.52
N HIS A 5 -10.41 -25.15 -15.72
CA HIS A 5 -11.06 -23.86 -15.93
C HIS A 5 -10.65 -23.32 -17.31
N PRO A 6 -11.61 -22.92 -18.17
CA PRO A 6 -11.27 -22.32 -19.45
C PRO A 6 -10.54 -20.99 -19.20
N LEU A 7 -9.40 -20.82 -19.87
CA LEU A 7 -8.69 -19.56 -19.93
C LEU A 7 -9.67 -18.46 -20.38
N ARG A 8 -9.79 -17.41 -19.56
CA ARG A 8 -10.62 -16.25 -19.88
C ARG A 8 -10.13 -15.63 -21.19
N PRO A 9 -11.03 -15.14 -22.08
CA PRO A 9 -10.61 -14.46 -23.30
C PRO A 9 -9.71 -13.26 -22.95
N PRO A 10 -8.66 -12.98 -23.76
CA PRO A 10 -7.86 -11.78 -23.61
C PRO A 10 -8.76 -10.55 -23.65
N ARG A 11 -8.50 -9.58 -22.77
CA ARG A 11 -9.10 -8.24 -22.85
C ARG A 11 -8.70 -7.65 -24.21
N ALA A 12 -9.64 -7.01 -24.91
CA ALA A 12 -9.35 -6.38 -26.19
C ALA A 12 -8.21 -5.35 -26.05
N ASP A 13 -7.29 -5.37 -27.01
CA ASP A 13 -5.92 -4.79 -27.04
C ASP A 13 -5.81 -3.25 -26.93
N ALA A 14 -6.67 -2.57 -26.19
CA ALA A 14 -6.48 -1.16 -25.89
C ALA A 14 -5.60 -1.03 -24.64
N THR A 15 -4.39 -0.51 -24.81
CA THR A 15 -3.56 -0.04 -23.69
C THR A 15 -4.40 0.87 -22.78
N PRO A 16 -4.32 0.70 -21.45
CA PRO A 16 -5.03 1.56 -20.51
C PRO A 16 -4.70 3.04 -20.73
N ALA A 17 -5.64 3.91 -20.37
CA ALA A 17 -5.32 5.32 -20.18
C ALA A 17 -4.56 5.45 -18.85
N TRP A 18 -3.25 5.68 -18.95
CA TRP A 18 -2.39 5.84 -17.79
C TRP A 18 -2.54 7.25 -17.19
N PRO A 19 -2.51 7.40 -15.84
CA PRO A 19 -2.59 8.70 -15.17
C PRO A 19 -1.63 9.76 -15.73
N THR A 20 -0.35 9.42 -15.88
CA THR A 20 0.71 10.35 -16.27
C THR A 20 1.64 9.82 -17.37
N PHE A 21 1.74 8.50 -17.55
CA PHE A 21 2.59 7.90 -18.56
C PHE A 21 2.14 8.26 -19.98
N SER A 22 3.09 8.78 -20.77
CA SER A 22 2.86 9.21 -22.15
C SER A 22 3.84 8.59 -23.15
N GLY A 23 4.63 7.61 -22.71
CA GLY A 23 5.60 6.90 -23.54
C GLY A 23 5.01 5.76 -24.36
N THR A 24 5.85 4.81 -24.76
CA THR A 24 5.41 3.60 -25.48
C THR A 24 5.39 2.41 -24.52
N ALA A 25 4.19 1.94 -24.20
CA ALA A 25 3.99 0.78 -23.34
C ALA A 25 4.09 -0.52 -24.15
N THR A 26 5.04 -1.39 -23.81
CA THR A 26 5.11 -2.77 -24.31
C THR A 26 4.49 -3.72 -23.29
N LEU A 27 3.61 -4.62 -23.76
CA LEU A 27 3.02 -5.68 -22.94
C LEU A 27 4.08 -6.74 -22.59
N VAL A 28 4.19 -7.05 -21.29
CA VAL A 28 5.03 -8.14 -20.78
C VAL A 28 4.21 -9.42 -20.60
N GLY A 29 3.00 -9.31 -20.03
CA GLY A 29 2.09 -10.44 -19.90
C GLY A 29 0.95 -10.20 -18.93
N THR A 30 0.12 -11.22 -18.70
CA THR A 30 -0.98 -11.18 -17.73
C THR A 30 -0.90 -12.37 -16.79
N SER A 31 -1.00 -12.10 -15.49
CA SER A 31 -0.99 -13.12 -14.43
C SER A 31 -2.32 -13.87 -14.33
N SER A 32 -2.37 -14.98 -13.59
CA SER A 32 -3.61 -15.75 -13.46
C SER A 32 -4.67 -15.05 -12.61
N SER A 33 -4.23 -14.20 -11.67
CA SER A 33 -5.08 -13.32 -10.87
C SER A 33 -5.56 -12.07 -11.62
N GLY A 34 -5.14 -11.86 -12.88
CA GLY A 34 -5.62 -10.77 -13.72
C GLY A 34 -4.84 -9.47 -13.62
N VAL A 35 -3.55 -9.53 -13.27
CA VAL A 35 -2.62 -8.38 -13.35
C VAL A 35 -1.98 -8.38 -14.73
N THR A 36 -2.26 -7.37 -15.55
CA THR A 36 -1.63 -7.18 -16.87
C THR A 36 -0.46 -6.20 -16.74
N VAL A 37 0.76 -6.65 -17.05
CA VAL A 37 1.98 -5.86 -16.81
C VAL A 37 2.53 -5.33 -18.12
N TYR A 38 2.82 -4.03 -18.13
CA TYR A 38 3.47 -3.29 -19.19
C TYR A 38 4.78 -2.69 -18.71
N VAL A 39 5.64 -2.32 -19.65
CA VAL A 39 6.88 -1.59 -19.40
C VAL A 39 7.05 -0.48 -20.42
N ASP A 40 7.62 0.65 -20.01
CA ASP A 40 8.10 1.66 -20.95
C ASP A 40 9.29 1.13 -21.75
N GLU A 41 9.15 1.05 -23.08
CA GLU A 41 10.19 0.58 -23.99
C GLU A 41 11.51 1.33 -23.82
N SER A 42 11.46 2.60 -23.40
CA SER A 42 12.65 3.44 -23.23
C SER A 42 13.61 2.94 -22.15
N LEU A 43 13.12 2.15 -21.19
CA LEU A 43 13.92 1.60 -20.08
C LEU A 43 14.81 0.43 -20.50
N GLY A 44 14.58 -0.15 -21.68
CA GLY A 44 15.35 -1.28 -22.18
C GLY A 44 15.29 -2.53 -21.29
N ALA A 45 16.39 -3.30 -21.30
CA ALA A 45 16.45 -4.58 -20.60
C ALA A 45 16.27 -4.49 -19.06
N PRO A 46 16.85 -3.50 -18.34
CA PRO A 46 16.61 -3.36 -16.90
C PRO A 46 15.13 -3.09 -16.56
N GLY A 47 14.43 -2.24 -17.31
CA GLY A 47 12.99 -2.04 -17.12
C GLY A 47 12.19 -3.30 -17.40
N THR A 48 12.54 -4.03 -18.47
CA THR A 48 11.91 -5.32 -18.79
C THR A 48 12.06 -6.30 -17.63
N GLN A 49 13.26 -6.36 -17.02
CA GLN A 49 13.51 -7.22 -15.86
C GLN A 49 12.67 -6.84 -14.62
N ASN A 50 12.47 -5.54 -14.35
CA ASN A 50 11.55 -5.10 -13.30
C ASN A 50 10.12 -5.57 -13.58
N ALA A 51 9.62 -5.38 -14.79
CA ALA A 51 8.25 -5.75 -15.17
C ALA A 51 8.04 -7.28 -15.16
N GLU A 52 9.02 -8.07 -15.61
CA GLU A 52 9.00 -9.54 -15.50
C GLU A 52 8.99 -10.00 -14.04
N SER A 53 9.75 -9.32 -13.17
CA SER A 53 9.76 -9.63 -11.73
C SER A 53 8.41 -9.33 -11.07
N LEU A 54 7.79 -8.20 -11.40
CA LEU A 54 6.44 -7.87 -10.96
C LEU A 54 5.44 -8.91 -11.45
N LEU A 55 5.47 -9.25 -12.75
CA LEU A 55 4.57 -10.25 -13.33
C LEU A 55 4.72 -11.62 -12.64
N SER A 56 5.95 -12.04 -12.31
CA SER A 56 6.21 -13.28 -11.61
C SER A 56 5.70 -13.26 -10.16
N GLY A 57 5.65 -12.10 -9.50
CA GLY A 57 5.17 -11.93 -8.13
C GLY A 57 3.67 -11.65 -8.03
N ALA A 58 3.05 -11.18 -9.12
CA ALA A 58 1.71 -10.59 -9.13
C ALA A 58 0.62 -11.45 -8.46
N ASP A 59 0.61 -12.76 -8.73
CA ASP A 59 -0.41 -13.64 -8.16
C ASP A 59 -0.27 -13.77 -6.63
N SER A 60 0.95 -13.73 -6.10
CA SER A 60 1.21 -13.73 -4.65
C SER A 60 0.85 -12.40 -4.00
N VAL A 61 1.08 -11.28 -4.69
CA VAL A 61 0.68 -9.94 -4.23
C VAL A 61 -0.85 -9.88 -4.10
N VAL A 62 -1.57 -10.22 -5.17
CA VAL A 62 -3.06 -10.24 -5.16
C VAL A 62 -3.61 -11.18 -4.09
N ALA A 63 -3.00 -12.35 -3.87
CA ALA A 63 -3.43 -13.28 -2.83
C ALA A 63 -3.29 -12.70 -1.41
N GLN A 64 -2.18 -12.03 -1.12
CA GLN A 64 -1.96 -11.37 0.18
C GLN A 64 -2.87 -10.17 0.36
N ASN A 65 -2.99 -9.32 -0.65
CA ASN A 65 -3.88 -8.17 -0.63
C ASN A 65 -5.33 -8.59 -0.34
N ASN A 66 -5.85 -9.59 -1.08
CA ASN A 66 -7.17 -10.15 -0.82
C ASN A 66 -7.33 -10.70 0.60
N ALA A 67 -6.27 -11.29 1.17
CA ALA A 67 -6.28 -11.81 2.53
C ALA A 67 -6.30 -10.69 3.59
N PHE A 68 -5.57 -9.59 3.38
CA PHE A 68 -5.61 -8.42 4.26
C PHE A 68 -7.02 -7.84 4.32
N PHE A 69 -7.61 -7.58 3.15
CA PHE A 69 -8.90 -6.90 3.06
C PHE A 69 -10.12 -7.83 3.16
N GLY A 70 -9.92 -9.15 3.13
CA GLY A 70 -11.03 -10.13 3.20
C GLY A 70 -11.94 -10.08 1.97
N ILE A 71 -11.39 -9.78 0.79
CA ILE A 71 -12.14 -9.56 -0.45
C ILE A 71 -11.74 -10.55 -1.56
N THR A 72 -12.45 -10.46 -2.68
CA THR A 72 -11.95 -10.89 -3.98
C THR A 72 -11.76 -9.65 -4.84
N GLY A 73 -10.51 -9.27 -5.08
CA GLY A 73 -10.14 -8.10 -5.88
C GLY A 73 -10.54 -8.20 -7.36
N GLY A 74 -10.26 -7.13 -8.09
CA GLY A 74 -10.50 -7.02 -9.53
C GLY A 74 -9.21 -7.04 -10.36
N PRO A 75 -9.33 -7.19 -11.69
CA PRO A 75 -8.18 -7.10 -12.58
C PRO A 75 -7.62 -5.67 -12.61
N VAL A 76 -6.29 -5.57 -12.73
CA VAL A 76 -5.57 -4.31 -12.87
C VAL A 76 -4.57 -4.40 -14.00
N ASP A 77 -4.26 -3.26 -14.60
CA ASP A 77 -3.18 -3.07 -15.54
C ASP A 77 -2.09 -2.23 -14.85
N VAL A 78 -0.85 -2.65 -14.96
CA VAL A 78 0.30 -2.03 -14.29
C VAL A 78 1.34 -1.66 -15.33
N ILE A 79 1.92 -0.47 -15.24
CA ILE A 79 3.07 -0.08 -16.06
C ILE A 79 4.27 0.26 -15.19
N VAL A 80 5.44 -0.30 -15.55
CA VAL A 80 6.73 0.07 -14.99
C VAL A 80 7.40 1.10 -15.90
N TYR A 81 7.65 2.30 -15.38
CA TYR A 81 8.37 3.38 -16.08
C TYR A 81 9.14 4.27 -15.10
N ALA A 82 9.91 5.23 -15.61
CA ALA A 82 10.68 6.16 -14.78
C ALA A 82 9.82 7.34 -14.30
N ILE A 83 9.15 7.20 -13.15
CA ILE A 83 8.36 8.29 -12.54
C ILE A 83 9.33 9.38 -12.09
N GLY A 84 9.09 10.62 -12.54
CA GLY A 84 10.02 11.74 -12.30
C GLY A 84 11.38 11.62 -13.01
N GLY A 85 11.56 10.61 -13.88
CA GLY A 85 12.77 10.41 -14.69
C GLY A 85 13.91 9.65 -13.99
N ALA A 86 13.72 9.21 -12.74
CA ALA A 86 14.64 8.32 -12.04
C ALA A 86 14.29 6.84 -12.29
N THR A 87 15.19 5.93 -11.91
CA THR A 87 14.99 4.46 -12.03
C THR A 87 15.46 3.74 -10.77
N ASP A 88 15.35 4.43 -9.63
CA ASP A 88 15.70 3.94 -8.30
C ASP A 88 14.44 3.68 -7.44
N GLY A 89 13.24 3.90 -7.99
CA GLY A 89 11.96 3.69 -7.31
C GLY A 89 11.63 4.81 -6.33
N THR A 90 12.31 5.96 -6.37
CA THR A 90 12.01 7.10 -5.49
C THR A 90 10.84 7.94 -5.98
N GLY A 91 10.41 7.75 -7.23
CA GLY A 91 9.21 8.36 -7.79
C GLY A 91 7.90 7.80 -7.22
N GLY A 92 7.94 6.65 -6.54
CA GLY A 92 6.77 6.04 -5.90
C GLY A 92 5.91 5.26 -6.88
N ALA A 93 4.61 5.27 -6.64
CA ALA A 93 3.60 4.74 -7.55
C ALA A 93 2.37 5.65 -7.52
N ASP A 94 1.48 5.48 -8.49
CA ASP A 94 0.29 6.31 -8.65
C ASP A 94 -0.84 5.52 -9.32
N HIS A 95 -2.07 5.94 -9.10
CA HIS A 95 -3.25 5.43 -9.78
C HIS A 95 -4.38 6.47 -9.82
N GLY A 96 -5.16 6.46 -10.91
CA GLY A 96 -6.14 7.53 -11.18
C GLY A 96 -7.44 7.49 -10.36
N GLY A 97 -7.58 6.62 -9.36
CA GLY A 97 -8.79 6.58 -8.52
C GLY A 97 -8.90 5.37 -7.59
N CYS A 98 -9.87 5.37 -6.68
CA CYS A 98 -9.80 4.51 -5.49
C CYS A 98 -10.47 3.11 -5.57
N THR A 99 -10.63 2.52 -6.75
CA THR A 99 -11.30 1.21 -6.90
C THR A 99 -10.69 0.38 -8.02
N PHE A 100 -10.95 -0.94 -8.04
CA PHE A 100 -10.61 -1.80 -9.20
C PHE A 100 -11.34 -1.43 -10.52
N THR A 101 -12.20 -0.42 -10.54
CA THR A 101 -12.85 0.06 -11.78
C THR A 101 -12.29 1.41 -12.24
N THR A 102 -11.95 2.29 -11.29
CA THR A 102 -11.52 3.66 -11.56
C THR A 102 -10.01 3.86 -11.39
N GLY A 103 -9.36 2.99 -10.62
CA GLY A 103 -7.93 3.00 -10.29
C GLY A 103 -7.15 1.84 -10.84
N ASN A 104 -7.74 1.06 -11.75
CA ASN A 104 -7.13 -0.17 -12.22
C ASN A 104 -6.02 0.03 -13.26
N ALA A 105 -5.62 1.26 -13.52
CA ALA A 105 -4.41 1.61 -14.26
C ALA A 105 -3.39 2.14 -13.26
N ILE A 106 -2.46 1.27 -12.85
CA ILE A 106 -1.46 1.52 -11.82
C ILE A 106 -0.11 1.83 -12.49
N GLU A 107 0.51 2.91 -12.03
CA GLU A 107 1.82 3.41 -12.45
C GLU A 107 2.84 3.10 -11.36
N VAL A 108 3.92 2.38 -11.69
CA VAL A 108 4.95 1.98 -10.71
C VAL A 108 6.31 2.47 -11.18
N ASP A 109 7.04 3.15 -10.31
CA ASP A 109 8.40 3.59 -10.61
C ASP A 109 9.37 2.41 -10.76
N ALA A 110 10.18 2.48 -11.81
CA ALA A 110 11.22 1.52 -12.05
C ALA A 110 12.28 1.60 -10.93
N SER A 111 12.77 0.45 -10.49
CA SER A 111 13.87 0.36 -9.53
C SER A 111 14.85 -0.71 -9.97
N PHE A 112 15.86 -0.30 -10.73
CA PHE A 112 16.79 -1.21 -11.37
C PHE A 112 17.62 -1.96 -10.32
N GLY A 113 17.59 -3.30 -10.40
CA GLY A 113 18.28 -4.17 -9.46
C GLY A 113 17.55 -4.41 -8.13
N SER A 114 16.39 -3.78 -7.91
CA SER A 114 15.61 -3.88 -6.66
C SER A 114 14.16 -4.33 -6.94
N PRO A 115 13.93 -5.57 -7.43
CA PRO A 115 12.60 -6.05 -7.81
C PRO A 115 11.59 -6.06 -6.66
N GLU A 116 12.04 -6.26 -5.43
CA GLU A 116 11.21 -6.18 -4.21
C GLU A 116 10.62 -4.78 -4.00
N ARG A 117 11.32 -3.72 -4.40
CA ARG A 117 10.81 -2.35 -4.33
C ARG A 117 9.66 -2.15 -5.31
N VAL A 118 9.81 -2.61 -6.55
CA VAL A 118 8.78 -2.55 -7.58
C VAL A 118 7.53 -3.32 -7.17
N ILE A 119 7.70 -4.49 -6.52
CA ILE A 119 6.60 -5.27 -5.94
C ILE A 119 5.91 -4.51 -4.80
N ALA A 120 6.67 -3.88 -3.90
CA ALA A 120 6.13 -3.12 -2.78
C ALA A 120 5.33 -1.90 -3.24
N LEU A 121 5.86 -1.15 -4.22
CA LEU A 121 5.18 -0.02 -4.85
C LEU A 121 3.85 -0.44 -5.48
N PHE A 122 3.84 -1.57 -6.19
CA PHE A 122 2.59 -2.12 -6.72
C PHE A 122 1.57 -2.48 -5.64
N GLU A 123 2.00 -3.09 -4.53
CA GLU A 123 1.10 -3.44 -3.43
C GLU A 123 0.48 -2.22 -2.75
N ALA A 124 1.21 -1.11 -2.63
CA ALA A 124 0.68 0.13 -2.07
C ALA A 124 -0.57 0.57 -2.85
N GLU A 125 -0.46 0.71 -4.17
CA GLU A 125 -1.58 1.13 -5.03
C GLU A 125 -2.70 0.07 -5.14
N LEU A 126 -2.32 -1.21 -5.15
CA LEU A 126 -3.31 -2.29 -5.18
C LEU A 126 -4.17 -2.29 -3.92
N SER A 127 -3.56 -2.00 -2.76
CA SER A 127 -4.26 -1.86 -1.48
C SER A 127 -5.30 -0.75 -1.52
N GLU A 128 -4.98 0.39 -2.14
CA GLU A 128 -5.93 1.50 -2.27
C GLU A 128 -7.14 1.12 -3.12
N CYS A 129 -6.93 0.34 -4.19
CA CYS A 129 -8.03 -0.25 -4.96
C CYS A 129 -8.89 -1.19 -4.12
N ALA A 130 -8.27 -1.95 -3.20
CA ALA A 130 -8.92 -2.91 -2.31
C ALA A 130 -9.72 -2.25 -1.18
N MET A 131 -9.39 -1.02 -0.80
CA MET A 131 -10.20 -0.21 0.12
C MET A 131 -11.55 0.22 -0.50
N ASN A 132 -11.74 -0.03 -1.80
CA ASN A 132 -13.02 0.03 -2.52
C ASN A 132 -13.72 1.39 -2.40
N GLY A 133 -12.97 2.45 -2.64
CA GLY A 133 -13.45 3.83 -2.63
C GLY A 133 -13.49 4.47 -1.25
N ASN A 134 -13.09 3.75 -0.20
CA ASN A 134 -12.85 4.32 1.11
C ASN A 134 -11.35 4.53 1.34
N LEU A 135 -10.98 5.44 2.25
CA LEU A 135 -9.63 5.70 2.79
C LEU A 135 -8.56 6.19 1.79
N CYS A 136 -8.65 5.82 0.51
CA CYS A 136 -7.77 6.31 -0.55
C CYS A 136 -7.88 7.84 -0.70
N GLY A 137 -6.73 8.51 -0.77
CA GLY A 137 -6.65 9.97 -0.69
C GLY A 137 -6.70 10.55 0.74
N TYR A 138 -6.70 9.71 1.78
CA TYR A 138 -6.68 10.12 3.19
C TYR A 138 -5.47 9.55 3.91
N SER A 139 -5.03 10.23 4.98
CA SER A 139 -3.80 9.87 5.69
C SER A 139 -3.80 8.48 6.33
N ASN A 140 -4.98 8.01 6.75
CA ASN A 140 -5.16 6.68 7.31
C ASN A 140 -5.15 5.57 6.23
N GLY A 141 -5.62 5.87 5.01
CA GLY A 141 -5.51 4.98 3.86
C GLY A 141 -4.08 4.82 3.40
N GLU A 142 -3.36 5.93 3.22
CA GLU A 142 -1.93 5.93 2.88
C GLU A 142 -1.09 5.16 3.92
N ALA A 143 -1.38 5.34 5.22
CA ALA A 143 -0.71 4.56 6.25
C ALA A 143 -1.00 3.05 6.11
N LEU A 144 -2.24 2.68 5.79
CA LEU A 144 -2.63 1.28 5.63
C LEU A 144 -2.02 0.64 4.37
N SER A 145 -2.04 1.32 3.23
CA SER A 145 -1.44 0.85 1.98
C SER A 145 0.07 0.62 2.14
N ARG A 146 0.76 1.53 2.83
CA ARG A 146 2.19 1.38 3.16
C ARG A 146 2.50 0.23 4.11
N TRP A 147 1.62 -0.08 5.06
CA TRP A 147 1.77 -1.28 5.89
C TRP A 147 1.60 -2.57 5.08
N CYS A 148 0.65 -2.60 4.14
CA CYS A 148 0.49 -3.72 3.21
C CYS A 148 1.73 -3.90 2.34
N ALA A 149 2.23 -2.80 1.76
CA ALA A 149 3.47 -2.76 0.98
C ALA A 149 4.70 -3.20 1.79
N ALA A 150 4.80 -2.78 3.04
CA ALA A 150 5.88 -3.20 3.92
C ALA A 150 5.86 -4.72 4.13
N VAL A 151 4.70 -5.33 4.37
CA VAL A 151 4.59 -6.79 4.56
C VAL A 151 4.94 -7.54 3.27
N VAL A 152 4.28 -7.20 2.16
CA VAL A 152 4.46 -7.88 0.86
C VAL A 152 5.88 -7.70 0.32
N GLY A 153 6.41 -6.49 0.44
CA GLY A 153 7.73 -6.10 -0.04
C GLY A 153 8.88 -6.40 0.93
N SER A 154 8.63 -7.07 2.05
CA SER A 154 9.65 -7.30 3.10
C SER A 154 10.37 -6.00 3.53
N ASN A 155 9.60 -4.91 3.64
CA ASN A 155 10.03 -3.56 4.02
C ASN A 155 11.04 -2.90 3.05
N ALA A 156 10.98 -3.23 1.76
CA ALA A 156 11.81 -2.63 0.71
C ALA A 156 11.64 -1.11 0.53
N LEU A 157 10.58 -0.52 1.11
CA LEU A 157 10.28 0.92 1.08
C LEU A 157 10.63 1.63 2.40
N SER A 158 11.50 1.04 3.23
CA SER A 158 11.87 1.63 4.54
C SER A 158 12.41 3.07 4.48
N ASP A 159 12.94 3.50 3.33
CA ASP A 159 13.40 4.86 3.07
C ASP A 159 12.27 5.88 2.86
N PHE A 160 11.03 5.44 2.61
CA PHE A 160 9.85 6.31 2.56
C PHE A 160 9.35 6.73 3.95
N ALA A 161 9.97 6.26 5.04
CA ALA A 161 9.47 6.40 6.40
C ALA A 161 8.98 7.81 6.78
N THR A 162 7.77 7.90 7.33
CA THR A 162 7.07 9.14 7.69
C THR A 162 6.86 9.31 9.19
N ALA A 163 6.79 8.23 9.97
CA ALA A 163 6.64 8.30 11.42
C ALA A 163 7.74 9.09 12.14
N PRO A 164 9.03 9.03 11.72
CA PRO A 164 10.05 9.91 12.29
C PRO A 164 9.77 11.39 12.07
N THR A 165 9.18 11.76 10.92
CA THR A 165 8.78 13.15 10.61
C THR A 165 7.65 13.59 11.51
N TRP A 166 6.63 12.77 11.71
CA TRP A 166 5.55 13.03 12.67
C TRP A 166 6.09 13.29 14.09
N ALA A 167 7.00 12.44 14.56
CA ALA A 167 7.60 12.59 15.88
C ALA A 167 8.43 13.87 16.02
N GLN A 168 9.22 14.23 15.00
CA GLN A 168 10.01 15.47 14.97
C GLN A 168 9.15 16.74 14.96
N ASN A 169 7.93 16.66 14.43
CA ASN A 169 6.96 17.76 14.41
C ASN A 169 6.12 17.87 15.69
N GLY A 170 6.56 17.21 16.77
CA GLY A 170 5.91 17.33 18.08
C GLY A 170 4.72 16.39 18.27
N MET A 171 4.58 15.36 17.43
CA MET A 171 3.55 14.33 17.52
C MET A 171 2.13 14.92 17.56
N PRO A 172 1.71 15.72 16.56
CA PRO A 172 0.32 16.19 16.49
C PRO A 172 -0.65 15.00 16.47
N ASP A 173 -1.81 15.18 17.08
CA ASP A 173 -2.83 14.14 17.20
C ASP A 173 -3.59 13.99 15.87
N TRP A 174 -3.23 12.95 15.12
CA TRP A 174 -3.99 12.45 13.97
C TRP A 174 -4.65 11.10 14.28
N VAL A 175 -4.79 10.77 15.56
CA VAL A 175 -5.51 9.56 16.00
C VAL A 175 -7.00 9.86 16.12
N ASP A 176 -7.34 11.02 16.68
CA ASP A 176 -8.72 11.48 16.88
C ASP A 176 -9.31 12.20 15.64
N GLN A 177 -8.54 12.29 14.54
CA GLN A 177 -8.96 12.94 13.30
C GLN A 177 -8.25 12.34 12.08
N THR A 178 -8.95 12.32 10.95
CA THR A 178 -8.41 11.86 9.66
C THR A 178 -8.17 13.06 8.76
N GLU A 179 -6.98 13.15 8.19
CA GLU A 179 -6.66 14.22 7.25
C GLU A 179 -7.17 13.86 5.84
N GLN A 180 -7.76 14.84 5.15
CA GLN A 180 -8.32 14.68 3.80
C GLN A 180 -7.24 14.80 2.72
N THR A 181 -6.07 14.24 2.98
CA THR A 181 -4.97 14.06 2.04
C THR A 181 -4.07 12.92 2.52
N ASP A 182 -3.47 12.22 1.57
CA ASP A 182 -2.39 11.24 1.70
C ASP A 182 -0.98 11.86 1.55
N GLN A 183 -0.90 13.14 1.15
CA GLN A 183 0.37 13.79 0.78
C GLN A 183 1.13 14.40 1.98
N ASP A 184 0.54 14.43 3.17
CA ASP A 184 1.21 14.94 4.37
C ASP A 184 1.91 13.82 5.15
N ALA A 185 3.24 13.83 5.09
CA ALA A 185 4.08 12.92 5.85
C ALA A 185 3.83 12.97 7.38
N VAL A 186 3.31 14.06 7.94
CA VAL A 186 3.05 14.16 9.38
C VAL A 186 1.81 13.36 9.78
N SER A 187 0.71 13.46 9.04
CA SER A 187 -0.52 12.71 9.34
C SER A 187 -0.38 11.23 8.98
N THR A 188 0.20 10.93 7.82
CA THR A 188 0.58 9.56 7.42
C THR A 188 1.52 8.93 8.44
N GLY A 189 2.54 9.68 8.90
CA GLY A 189 3.49 9.19 9.90
C GLY A 189 2.86 8.84 11.24
N CYS A 190 1.84 9.59 11.66
CA CYS A 190 1.05 9.24 12.84
C CYS A 190 0.33 7.90 12.64
N GLY A 191 -0.32 7.72 11.48
CA GLY A 191 -0.99 6.47 11.12
C GLY A 191 -0.04 5.27 11.07
N MET A 192 1.14 5.41 10.47
CA MET A 192 2.16 4.36 10.41
C MET A 192 2.56 3.89 11.82
N ALA A 193 2.90 4.83 12.72
CA ALA A 193 3.26 4.52 14.09
C ALA A 193 2.09 3.95 14.91
N PHE A 194 0.86 4.39 14.65
CA PHE A 194 -0.33 3.88 15.33
C PHE A 194 -0.63 2.42 14.95
N ILE A 195 -0.54 2.09 13.66
CA ILE A 195 -0.71 0.70 13.18
C ILE A 195 0.42 -0.19 13.74
N SER A 196 1.68 0.27 13.76
CA SER A 196 2.78 -0.41 14.46
C SER A 196 2.43 -0.75 15.91
N TRP A 197 1.84 0.21 16.63
CA TRP A 197 1.43 0.03 18.01
C TRP A 197 0.33 -1.03 18.15
N LEU A 198 -0.73 -0.98 17.34
CA LEU A 198 -1.80 -1.99 17.35
C LEU A 198 -1.25 -3.39 17.03
N LEU A 199 -0.35 -3.49 16.05
CA LEU A 199 0.33 -4.74 15.72
C LEU A 199 1.13 -5.28 16.93
N SER A 200 1.85 -4.41 17.64
CA SER A 200 2.60 -4.79 18.85
C SER A 200 1.70 -5.27 20.00
N GLN A 201 0.41 -4.92 19.99
CA GLN A 201 -0.60 -5.40 20.94
C GLN A 201 -1.21 -6.75 20.55
N GLY A 202 -0.78 -7.34 19.43
CA GLY A 202 -1.22 -8.64 18.95
C GLY A 202 -2.42 -8.59 17.99
N HIS A 203 -2.76 -7.42 17.45
CA HIS A 203 -3.69 -7.32 16.33
C HIS A 203 -2.95 -7.66 15.03
N HIS A 204 -3.62 -8.36 14.12
CA HIS A 204 -3.06 -8.69 12.81
C HIS A 204 -3.44 -7.63 11.76
N LEU A 205 -2.59 -7.46 10.74
CA LEU A 205 -2.83 -6.48 9.68
C LEU A 205 -4.18 -6.68 8.99
N ALA A 206 -4.61 -7.92 8.75
CA ALA A 206 -5.92 -8.20 8.17
C ALA A 206 -7.10 -7.71 9.04
N GLN A 207 -6.97 -7.82 10.38
CA GLN A 207 -8.00 -7.31 11.31
C GLN A 207 -8.05 -5.78 11.28
N ILE A 208 -6.87 -5.14 11.23
CA ILE A 208 -6.73 -3.69 11.14
C ILE A 208 -7.31 -3.18 9.82
N ALA A 209 -6.90 -3.75 8.70
CA ALA A 209 -7.33 -3.34 7.36
C ALA A 209 -8.85 -3.43 7.20
N GLN A 210 -9.45 -4.57 7.56
CA GLN A 210 -10.89 -4.77 7.48
C GLN A 210 -11.67 -3.82 8.40
N ALA A 211 -11.17 -3.57 9.62
CA ALA A 211 -11.79 -2.64 10.53
C ALA A 211 -11.71 -1.19 10.01
N MET A 212 -10.54 -0.75 9.54
CA MET A 212 -10.36 0.58 8.95
C MET A 212 -11.30 0.81 7.76
N VAL A 213 -11.35 -0.12 6.81
CA VAL A 213 -12.25 -0.01 5.65
C VAL A 213 -13.72 0.05 6.08
N SER A 214 -14.10 -0.69 7.15
CA SER A 214 -15.48 -0.67 7.66
C SER A 214 -15.91 0.67 8.27
N LEU A 215 -14.95 1.49 8.73
CA LEU A 215 -15.22 2.82 9.28
C LEU A 215 -15.41 3.90 8.19
N GLY A 216 -14.88 3.66 6.99
CA GLY A 216 -14.95 4.58 5.85
C GLY A 216 -14.11 5.86 6.03
N ASP A 217 -14.27 6.80 5.10
CA ASP A 217 -13.44 8.02 4.99
C ASP A 217 -13.45 8.92 6.22
N SER A 218 -14.56 8.94 6.95
CA SER A 218 -14.70 9.71 8.18
C SER A 218 -14.19 8.98 9.42
N GLY A 219 -13.81 7.71 9.29
CA GLY A 219 -13.34 6.87 10.38
C GLY A 219 -11.99 7.32 10.92
N THR A 220 -11.87 7.42 12.23
CA THR A 220 -10.64 7.80 12.93
C THR A 220 -9.85 6.56 13.41
N LEU A 221 -8.55 6.72 13.64
CA LEU A 221 -7.75 5.67 14.28
C LEU A 221 -8.18 5.41 15.73
N ALA A 222 -8.79 6.40 16.39
CA ALA A 222 -9.42 6.25 17.70
C ALA A 222 -10.62 5.28 17.67
N GLU A 223 -11.48 5.39 16.65
CA GLU A 223 -12.60 4.47 16.43
C GLU A 223 -12.12 3.07 16.06
N LEU A 224 -11.06 2.97 15.24
CA LEU A 224 -10.38 1.70 14.96
C LEU A 224 -9.91 1.02 16.25
N TYR A 225 -9.20 1.76 17.12
CA TYR A 225 -8.76 1.26 18.41
C TYR A 225 -9.92 0.77 19.26
N ALA A 226 -11.02 1.54 19.33
CA ALA A 226 -12.19 1.15 20.08
C ALA A 226 -12.82 -0.16 19.54
N GLN A 227 -12.91 -0.29 18.22
CA GLN A 227 -13.44 -1.48 17.55
C GLN A 227 -12.57 -2.73 17.80
N LEU A 228 -11.24 -2.60 17.76
CA LEU A 228 -10.33 -3.73 17.90
C LEU A 228 -10.09 -4.15 19.35
N THR A 229 -10.04 -3.19 20.28
CA THR A 229 -9.67 -3.45 21.68
C THR A 229 -10.88 -3.58 22.61
N GLY A 230 -12.04 -3.07 22.20
CA GLY A 230 -13.23 -2.94 23.05
C GLY A 230 -13.13 -1.82 24.10
N ASP A 231 -12.09 -0.99 24.05
CA ASP A 231 -11.92 0.18 24.92
C ASP A 231 -12.56 1.44 24.30
N ALA A 232 -12.69 2.52 25.08
CA ALA A 232 -13.25 3.78 24.58
C ALA A 232 -12.30 4.47 23.59
N ALA A 233 -12.85 5.01 22.49
CA ALA A 233 -12.09 5.78 21.49
C ALA A 233 -11.32 6.95 22.12
N SER A 234 -11.92 7.64 23.09
CA SER A 234 -11.29 8.74 23.84
C SER A 234 -10.03 8.34 24.63
N ASN A 235 -9.76 7.04 24.79
CA ASN A 235 -8.54 6.56 25.43
C ASN A 235 -7.40 6.33 24.43
N ALA A 236 -7.69 6.23 23.13
CA ALA A 236 -6.74 5.82 22.09
C ALA A 236 -5.50 6.71 22.06
N TRP A 237 -5.69 8.03 21.87
CA TRP A 237 -4.58 8.98 21.79
C TRP A 237 -3.71 8.97 23.04
N SER A 238 -4.33 9.05 24.23
CA SER A 238 -3.59 9.09 25.49
C SER A 238 -2.74 7.84 25.73
N LYS A 239 -3.25 6.66 25.35
CA LYS A 239 -2.54 5.38 25.49
C LYS A 239 -1.45 5.22 24.47
N PHE A 240 -1.72 5.58 23.22
CA PHE A 240 -0.74 5.58 22.14
C PHE A 240 0.42 6.53 22.46
N GLN A 241 0.13 7.77 22.86
CA GLN A 241 1.14 8.75 23.24
C GLN A 241 1.99 8.28 24.44
N ALA A 242 1.36 7.65 25.44
CA ALA A 242 2.10 7.04 26.55
C ALA A 242 3.03 5.91 26.07
N ALA A 243 2.60 5.09 25.12
CA ALA A 243 3.41 4.03 24.53
C ALA A 243 4.59 4.59 23.72
N VAL A 244 4.36 5.63 22.90
CA VAL A 244 5.42 6.32 22.14
C VAL A 244 6.46 6.94 23.07
N ASN A 245 6.02 7.62 24.14
CA ASN A 245 6.93 8.21 25.13
C ASN A 245 7.75 7.18 25.91
N ALA A 246 7.30 5.92 25.96
CA ALA A 246 8.02 4.82 26.60
C ALA A 246 9.05 4.15 25.69
N LEU A 247 9.12 4.51 24.40
CA LEU A 247 10.08 3.93 23.45
C LEU A 247 11.52 4.33 23.82
N PRO A 248 12.42 3.37 24.10
CA PRO A 248 13.78 3.67 24.54
C PRO A 248 14.64 4.38 23.48
N GLY A 249 14.29 4.23 22.20
CA GLY A 249 14.97 4.87 21.06
C GLY A 249 14.14 5.96 20.38
N GLY A 250 12.95 6.28 20.88
CA GLY A 250 11.98 7.13 20.18
C GLY A 250 11.49 6.52 18.87
N VAL A 251 10.87 7.36 18.02
CA VAL A 251 10.33 6.97 16.71
C VAL A 251 11.38 7.17 15.64
N THR A 252 12.01 6.07 15.19
CA THR A 252 13.15 6.09 14.24
C THR A 252 12.84 5.41 12.90
N SER A 253 11.67 4.78 12.78
CA SER A 253 11.15 4.19 11.55
C SER A 253 9.62 4.20 11.59
N ASP A 254 8.97 3.72 10.52
CA ASP A 254 7.53 3.47 10.46
C ASP A 254 7.06 2.28 11.32
N ASP A 255 7.97 1.46 11.83
CA ASP A 255 7.68 0.39 12.77
C ASP A 255 8.35 0.61 14.15
N PRO A 256 8.01 1.70 14.88
CA PRO A 256 8.68 2.02 16.14
C PRO A 256 8.41 1.00 17.25
N PHE A 257 7.35 0.19 17.15
CA PHE A 257 6.98 -0.83 18.15
C PHE A 257 7.39 -2.27 17.79
N ASN A 258 8.12 -2.48 16.68
CA ASN A 258 8.47 -3.81 16.16
C ASN A 258 7.25 -4.70 15.86
N GLY A 259 6.15 -4.07 15.43
CA GLY A 259 4.89 -4.69 15.06
C GLY A 259 4.96 -5.52 13.77
N PHE A 260 5.99 -5.33 12.93
CA PHE A 260 6.12 -6.04 11.65
C PHE A 260 6.04 -7.57 11.79
N SER A 261 6.61 -8.12 12.87
CA SER A 261 6.58 -9.56 13.15
C SER A 261 5.17 -10.13 13.38
N GLN A 262 4.20 -9.28 13.73
CA GLN A 262 2.79 -9.65 13.97
C GLN A 262 1.89 -9.38 12.76
N ALA A 263 2.41 -8.66 11.76
CA ALA A 263 1.67 -8.27 10.56
C ALA A 263 1.55 -9.41 9.53
N VAL A 264 2.49 -10.36 9.57
CA VAL A 264 2.57 -11.57 8.73
C VAL A 264 1.71 -12.73 9.22
#